data_AF-A0A0M0J736-F1
#
_entry.id   AF-A0A0M0J736-F1
#
_cell.length_a   1.000
_cell.length_b   1.000
_cell.length_c   1.000
_cell.angle_alpha   90.00
_cell.angle_beta   90.00
_cell.angle_gamma   90.00
#
_symmetry.space_group_name_H-M   'P 1'
#
loop_
_entity.id
_entity.type
_entity.pdbx_description
1 polymer ?
#
loop_
_entity_poly.entity_id
_entity_poly.type
_entity_poly.pdbx_seq_one_letter_code
_entity_poly.pdbx_strand_id
1 'polypeptide(L)'
;MGHFHVPMAAILLLVSAASSDNSYTLKPPAGKQGATISLILIQGESSPPGGYRPFAEAVQAASPLPVWVGVPEFVADTPEPLQFGSKIKNVTEQMVKAGMSANRSVILGHSLGGVMAQQYVTSHVGEFDALVLYGATVLRKYRTTPFGAPVLTLDGTLDGLLRVTRQAEAWWHQVGSPGGQRPEPPQPLILLDGLNHWSISSGPPPSFVRAHDLSASLNETVGHAALATALSSFITASFGAGAAQVAAVKALSDAYNSTARLVAPLVEALELEGSTHVGTPCDSDYPTNPHCEYPMFPNTSLGPRKPPPDPLPPVDCTCGSAWVMQTAQRLMGAVELAPTPTAQSASIVTKDAFHDVSDTRPFHLPHIFTPPPGTACTAGEPCKLLTTTVTMPILDRLDELDTGLYPISARELRTKLKSRQSIWQSAGVPEELSPFNTTDRLNASICRAVNAAAYQWALEHAGAEAHSRFEALGTALRLVEDTWSSIGITGPTWIHDELTFTPSSDGGRPVVDVAAPYFATENKNLGDVIYLETVGYHYCKLLSPARAMEWIYVDGLYPNASARVMMAMARARGG
;
A
#
# COMPACT_ATOMS: atom_id res chain seq x y z
N MET A 1 18.41 -11.13 -18.78
CA MET A 1 19.57 -10.23 -18.54
C MET A 1 19.49 -9.10 -19.54
N GLY A 2 18.80 -8.03 -19.16
CA GLY A 2 18.71 -6.79 -19.93
C GLY A 2 18.56 -5.69 -18.90
N HIS A 3 19.65 -4.95 -18.67
CA HIS A 3 19.68 -3.82 -17.76
C HIS A 3 18.82 -2.70 -18.34
N PHE A 4 17.58 -2.59 -17.87
CA PHE A 4 16.80 -1.37 -18.08
C PHE A 4 17.28 -0.33 -17.08
N HIS A 5 18.21 0.50 -17.53
CA HIS A 5 18.48 1.79 -16.93
C HIS A 5 17.18 2.59 -16.90
N VAL A 6 16.62 2.82 -15.72
CA VAL A 6 15.89 4.07 -15.47
C VAL A 6 16.86 5.17 -15.87
N PRO A 7 16.48 6.14 -16.71
CA PRO A 7 17.37 7.24 -17.01
C PRO A 7 17.54 8.01 -15.70
N MET A 8 18.64 7.75 -14.98
CA MET A 8 19.34 8.82 -14.28
C MET A 8 19.47 9.91 -15.32
N ALA A 9 18.69 10.97 -15.19
CA ALA A 9 18.86 12.14 -16.01
C ALA A 9 20.34 12.51 -15.89
N ALA A 10 21.11 12.32 -16.96
CA ALA A 10 22.46 12.80 -17.05
C ALA A 10 22.35 14.32 -16.95
N ILE A 11 22.61 14.84 -15.75
CA ILE A 11 22.67 16.27 -15.49
C ILE A 11 23.81 16.78 -16.36
N LEU A 12 23.46 17.41 -17.49
CA LEU A 12 24.40 18.22 -18.24
C LEU A 12 24.90 19.31 -17.28
N LEU A 13 26.17 19.22 -16.90
CA LEU A 13 26.92 20.27 -16.22
C LEU A 13 26.97 21.52 -17.14
N LEU A 14 25.94 22.36 -17.04
CA LEU A 14 26.01 23.75 -17.48
C LEU A 14 26.63 24.55 -16.34
N VAL A 15 27.91 24.87 -16.51
CA VAL A 15 28.67 25.72 -15.60
C VAL A 15 28.22 27.18 -15.76
N SER A 16 27.88 27.78 -14.61
CA SER A 16 27.92 29.20 -14.24
C SER A 16 27.01 30.21 -14.96
N ALA A 17 25.82 30.41 -14.40
CA ALA A 17 25.51 31.74 -13.86
C ALA A 17 25.66 31.64 -12.34
N ALA A 18 26.23 32.64 -11.67
CA ALA A 18 26.24 32.69 -10.21
C ALA A 18 24.78 32.78 -9.71
N SER A 19 24.13 31.64 -9.50
CA SER A 19 22.93 31.60 -8.68
C SER A 19 23.38 31.96 -7.27
N SER A 20 22.76 32.97 -6.68
CA SER A 20 22.98 33.29 -5.27
C SER A 20 22.66 32.03 -4.46
N ASP A 21 23.62 31.55 -3.66
CA ASP A 21 23.36 30.46 -2.72
C ASP A 21 22.23 30.89 -1.79
N ASN A 22 21.05 30.28 -1.94
CA ASN A 22 19.85 30.59 -1.15
C ASN A 22 19.79 29.81 0.17
N SER A 23 20.90 29.18 0.57
CA SER A 23 21.04 28.64 1.92
C SER A 23 20.71 29.72 2.95
N TYR A 24 20.00 29.37 4.01
CA TYR A 24 19.75 30.31 5.10
C TYR A 24 19.84 29.64 6.46
N THR A 25 20.02 30.49 7.47
CA THR A 25 19.99 30.11 8.87
C THR A 25 19.00 30.97 9.64
N LEU A 26 18.38 30.39 10.67
CA LEU A 26 17.49 31.07 11.61
C LEU A 26 18.02 30.89 13.03
N LYS A 27 18.14 32.01 13.74
CA LYS A 27 18.42 32.03 15.18
C LYS A 27 17.13 31.81 15.98
N PRO A 28 17.13 31.04 17.08
CA PRO A 28 15.96 30.90 17.93
C PRO A 28 15.50 32.25 18.48
N PRO A 29 14.18 32.48 18.63
CA PRO A 29 13.63 33.62 19.35
C PRO A 29 14.15 33.71 20.79
N ALA A 30 14.13 34.91 21.37
CA ALA A 30 14.51 35.11 22.76
C ALA A 30 13.58 34.35 23.73
N GLY A 31 14.11 33.98 24.90
CA GLY A 31 13.31 33.37 25.99
C GLY A 31 13.15 31.85 25.93
N LYS A 32 13.65 31.18 24.89
CA LYS A 32 13.70 29.71 24.82
C LYS A 32 14.80 29.16 25.75
N GLN A 33 14.55 28.03 26.42
CA GLN A 33 15.44 27.47 27.46
C GLN A 33 15.64 25.96 27.28
N GLY A 34 16.73 25.41 27.81
CA GLY A 34 17.05 23.97 27.77
C GLY A 34 18.13 23.63 26.75
N ALA A 35 18.09 22.41 26.21
CA ALA A 35 19.04 21.95 25.20
C ALA A 35 18.97 22.81 23.93
N THR A 36 20.13 23.15 23.37
CA THR A 36 20.22 23.90 22.12
C THR A 36 20.25 22.93 20.96
N ILE A 37 19.23 23.02 20.11
CA ILE A 37 19.01 22.10 18.99
C ILE A 37 19.55 22.75 17.70
N SER A 38 20.36 22.01 16.95
CA SER A 38 20.68 22.31 15.56
C SER A 38 19.76 21.48 14.66
N LEU A 39 18.78 22.11 14.02
CA LEU A 39 17.90 21.48 13.04
C LEU A 39 18.39 21.79 11.62
N ILE A 40 18.85 20.77 10.91
CA ILE A 40 19.22 20.89 9.50
C ILE A 40 18.08 20.35 8.66
N LEU A 41 17.43 21.23 7.89
CA LEU A 41 16.33 20.87 7.00
C LEU A 41 16.86 20.68 5.59
N ILE A 42 16.68 19.48 5.05
CA ILE A 42 17.05 19.07 3.70
C ILE A 42 15.81 19.09 2.82
N GLN A 43 15.88 19.88 1.75
CA GLN A 43 14.80 20.05 0.78
C GLN A 43 14.50 18.79 -0.04
N GLY A 44 13.27 18.71 -0.55
CA GLY A 44 12.87 17.77 -1.60
C GLY A 44 13.42 18.12 -2.98
N GLU A 45 13.11 17.30 -3.98
CA GLU A 45 13.52 17.52 -5.36
C GLU A 45 12.93 18.82 -5.93
N SER A 46 13.77 19.61 -6.61
CA SER A 46 13.40 20.90 -7.22
C SER A 46 12.67 21.87 -6.27
N SER A 47 12.93 21.77 -4.97
CA SER A 47 12.20 22.49 -3.91
C SER A 47 13.08 23.56 -3.26
N PRO A 48 12.94 24.86 -3.60
CA PRO A 48 13.87 25.88 -3.15
C PRO A 48 13.90 26.08 -1.62
N PRO A 49 15.06 26.34 -1.00
CA PRO A 49 15.18 26.58 0.44
C PRO A 49 14.18 27.61 0.98
N GLY A 50 13.98 28.71 0.25
CA GLY A 50 13.15 29.84 0.70
C GLY A 50 11.72 29.45 1.07
N GLY A 51 11.15 28.43 0.44
CA GLY A 51 9.79 27.95 0.75
C GLY A 51 9.64 27.37 2.16
N TYR A 52 10.71 26.82 2.74
CA TYR A 52 10.65 26.20 4.08
C TYR A 52 10.72 27.21 5.24
N ARG A 53 10.99 28.50 4.96
CA ARG A 53 11.20 29.50 6.02
C ARG A 53 9.98 29.66 6.94
N PRO A 54 8.75 29.79 6.44
CA PRO A 54 7.59 29.95 7.32
C PRO A 54 7.34 28.73 8.22
N PHE A 55 7.58 27.52 7.72
CA PHE A 55 7.56 26.32 8.55
C PHE A 55 8.67 26.33 9.61
N ALA A 56 9.90 26.67 9.24
CA ALA A 56 11.02 26.75 10.19
C ALA A 56 10.78 27.77 11.32
N GLU A 57 10.18 28.92 11.00
CA GLU A 57 9.76 29.93 11.97
C GLU A 57 8.64 29.40 12.88
N ALA A 58 7.67 28.66 12.33
CA ALA A 58 6.63 28.00 13.11
C ALA A 58 7.21 26.96 14.09
N VAL A 59 8.22 26.19 13.69
CA VAL A 59 8.93 25.25 14.57
C VAL A 59 9.59 25.98 15.75
N GLN A 60 10.28 27.10 15.48
CA GLN A 60 10.87 27.92 16.53
C GLN A 60 9.82 28.52 17.47
N ALA A 61 8.66 28.92 16.95
CA ALA A 61 7.56 29.42 17.75
C ALA A 61 7.00 28.33 18.68
N ALA A 62 6.74 27.13 18.14
CA ALA A 62 6.16 25.99 18.86
C ALA A 62 7.10 25.32 19.85
N SER A 63 8.42 25.41 19.65
CA SER A 63 9.41 24.77 20.52
C SER A 63 9.62 25.53 21.83
N PRO A 64 9.64 24.86 23.00
CA PRO A 64 10.13 25.48 24.24
C PRO A 64 11.66 25.59 24.25
N LEU A 65 12.35 24.77 23.45
CA LEU A 65 13.81 24.70 23.36
C LEU A 65 14.37 25.70 22.33
N PRO A 66 15.60 26.21 22.52
CA PRO A 66 16.28 27.02 21.52
C PRO A 66 16.66 26.19 20.28
N VAL A 67 15.86 26.28 19.22
CA VAL A 67 16.08 25.60 17.93
C VAL A 67 16.71 26.55 16.93
N TRP A 68 17.95 26.27 16.54
CA TRP A 68 18.58 26.84 15.35
C TRP A 68 18.15 26.05 14.13
N VAL A 69 17.87 26.73 13.02
CA VAL A 69 17.51 26.06 11.76
C VAL A 69 18.50 26.45 10.68
N GLY A 70 19.03 25.46 9.98
CA GLY A 70 19.84 25.63 8.78
C GLY A 70 19.21 24.90 7.61
N VAL A 71 19.04 25.60 6.48
CA VAL A 71 18.50 25.01 5.25
C VAL A 71 19.51 25.25 4.14
N PRO A 72 20.27 24.23 3.70
CA PRO A 72 21.25 24.39 2.64
C PRO A 72 20.57 24.32 1.27
N GLU A 73 21.03 25.15 0.32
CA GLU A 73 20.66 25.03 -1.09
C GLU A 73 21.54 23.97 -1.78
N PHE A 74 20.91 23.13 -2.59
CA PHE A 74 21.57 22.16 -3.44
C PHE A 74 21.51 22.58 -4.91
N VAL A 75 22.43 22.06 -5.75
CA VAL A 75 22.36 22.32 -7.19
C VAL A 75 21.01 21.88 -7.75
N ALA A 76 20.40 22.74 -8.56
CA ALA A 76 19.07 22.53 -9.14
C ALA A 76 17.99 22.21 -8.10
N ASP A 77 18.15 22.77 -6.90
CA ASP A 77 17.26 22.57 -5.77
C ASP A 77 16.98 21.09 -5.44
N THR A 78 17.97 20.22 -5.64
CA THR A 78 17.79 18.77 -5.50
C THR A 78 18.90 18.16 -4.65
N PRO A 79 18.59 17.42 -3.56
CA PRO A 79 19.58 16.89 -2.65
C PRO A 79 20.42 15.80 -3.32
N GLU A 80 21.59 16.19 -3.86
CA GLU A 80 22.48 15.28 -4.57
C GLU A 80 23.51 14.64 -3.61
N PRO A 81 23.71 13.30 -3.63
CA PRO A 81 24.56 12.59 -2.69
C PRO A 81 26.00 13.11 -2.55
N LEU A 82 26.65 13.54 -3.64
CA LEU A 82 28.05 13.99 -3.63
C LEU A 82 28.22 15.35 -2.93
N GLN A 83 27.17 16.18 -2.92
CA GLN A 83 27.18 17.49 -2.27
C GLN A 83 26.68 17.44 -0.82
N PHE A 84 25.93 16.40 -0.44
CA PHE A 84 25.20 16.28 0.82
C PHE A 84 26.00 16.66 2.07
N GLY A 85 27.12 15.96 2.33
CA GLY A 85 27.94 16.23 3.52
C GLY A 85 28.55 17.63 3.53
N SER A 86 29.03 18.11 2.37
CA SER A 86 29.61 19.46 2.26
C SER A 86 28.59 20.57 2.53
N LYS A 87 27.34 20.39 2.08
CA LYS A 87 26.25 21.34 2.24
C LYS A 87 25.76 21.40 3.69
N ILE A 88 25.64 20.25 4.35
CA ILE A 88 25.37 20.18 5.79
C ILE A 88 26.46 20.90 6.59
N LYS A 89 27.73 20.59 6.32
CA LYS A 89 28.85 21.21 7.01
C LYS A 89 28.83 22.74 6.87
N ASN A 90 28.64 23.24 5.65
CA ASN A 90 28.64 24.68 5.37
C ASN A 90 27.52 25.42 6.11
N VAL A 91 26.29 24.90 6.12
CA VAL A 91 25.17 25.57 6.81
C VAL A 91 25.33 25.51 8.32
N THR A 92 25.86 24.41 8.86
CA THR A 92 26.20 24.30 10.29
C THR A 92 27.28 25.31 10.69
N GLU A 93 28.34 25.46 9.89
CA GLU A 93 29.37 26.49 10.13
C GLU A 93 28.81 27.91 10.11
N GLN A 94 27.82 28.20 9.25
CA GLN A 94 27.12 29.49 9.25
C GLN A 94 26.33 29.72 10.55
N MET A 95 25.61 28.70 11.04
CA MET A 95 24.92 28.77 12.34
C MET A 95 25.91 29.00 13.48
N VAL A 96 27.05 28.28 13.51
CA VAL A 96 28.10 28.47 14.52
C VAL A 96 28.69 29.87 14.46
N LYS A 97 28.98 30.41 13.27
CA LYS A 97 29.44 31.80 13.08
C LYS A 97 28.41 32.82 13.55
N ALA A 98 27.11 32.52 13.45
CA ALA A 98 26.02 33.34 13.97
C ALA A 98 25.83 33.23 15.50
N GLY A 99 26.61 32.38 16.17
CA GLY A 99 26.61 32.21 17.63
C GLY A 99 25.89 30.96 18.13
N MET A 100 25.62 29.98 17.27
CA MET A 100 25.08 28.69 17.70
C MET A 100 26.10 27.92 18.53
N SER A 101 25.68 27.44 19.70
CA SER A 101 26.38 26.45 20.52
C SER A 101 25.42 25.31 20.83
N ALA A 102 25.14 24.48 19.83
CA ALA A 102 24.21 23.36 19.94
C ALA A 102 24.84 22.18 20.68
N ASN A 103 24.03 21.44 21.43
CA ASN A 103 24.41 20.19 22.08
C ASN A 103 23.55 19.00 21.63
N ARG A 104 22.62 19.23 20.70
CA ARG A 104 21.84 18.20 19.99
C ARG A 104 21.74 18.55 18.52
N SER A 105 21.90 17.56 17.65
CA SER A 105 21.82 17.68 16.20
C SER A 105 20.65 16.86 15.66
N VAL A 106 19.79 17.48 14.86
CA VAL A 106 18.62 16.87 14.23
C VAL A 106 18.67 17.14 12.74
N ILE A 107 18.45 16.11 11.94
CA ILE A 107 18.27 16.27 10.49
C ILE A 107 16.82 16.00 10.13
N LEU A 108 16.22 16.89 9.35
CA LEU A 108 14.89 16.73 8.77
C LEU A 108 15.03 16.65 7.26
N GLY A 109 14.50 15.60 6.63
CA GLY A 109 14.45 15.49 5.18
C GLY A 109 13.02 15.50 4.66
N HIS A 110 12.76 16.34 3.65
CA HIS A 110 11.49 16.36 2.92
C HIS A 110 11.61 15.54 1.62
N SER A 111 10.69 14.63 1.34
CA SER A 111 10.58 13.91 0.06
C SER A 111 11.90 13.19 -0.30
N LEU A 112 12.46 13.44 -1.48
CA LEU A 112 13.80 12.95 -1.87
C LEU A 112 14.89 13.31 -0.84
N GLY A 113 14.78 14.46 -0.17
CA GLY A 113 15.66 14.85 0.93
C GLY A 113 15.58 13.90 2.12
N GLY A 114 14.41 13.29 2.38
CA GLY A 114 14.24 12.23 3.37
C GLY A 114 14.91 10.92 2.98
N VAL A 115 14.90 10.57 1.69
CA VAL A 115 15.65 9.41 1.15
C VAL A 115 17.15 9.62 1.36
N MET A 116 17.66 10.80 0.99
CA MET A 116 19.09 11.11 1.07
C MET A 116 19.56 11.30 2.51
N ALA A 117 18.76 11.91 3.38
CA ALA A 117 19.05 12.04 4.80
C ALA A 117 19.25 10.68 5.46
N GLN A 118 18.41 9.69 5.13
CA GLN A 118 18.58 8.32 5.64
C GLN A 118 19.88 7.68 5.18
N GLN A 119 20.25 7.84 3.90
CA GLN A 119 21.53 7.34 3.38
C GLN A 119 22.73 7.99 4.09
N TYR A 120 22.65 9.31 4.29
CA TYR A 120 23.70 10.06 4.96
C TYR A 120 23.84 9.65 6.44
N VAL A 121 22.74 9.65 7.21
CA VAL A 121 22.76 9.25 8.63
C VAL A 121 23.25 7.82 8.80
N THR A 122 22.88 6.89 7.93
CA THR A 122 23.36 5.50 7.99
C THR A 122 24.87 5.37 7.79
N SER A 123 25.49 6.28 7.02
CA SER A 123 26.94 6.33 6.83
C SER A 123 27.68 7.16 7.88
N HIS A 124 26.94 7.86 8.75
CA HIS A 124 27.46 8.80 9.77
C HIS A 124 26.79 8.54 11.13
N VAL A 125 26.66 7.26 11.50
CA VAL A 125 25.99 6.84 12.75
C VAL A 125 26.63 7.56 13.96
N GLY A 126 25.78 8.18 14.78
CA GLY A 126 26.20 8.93 15.96
C GLY A 126 26.49 10.43 15.74
N GLU A 127 26.50 10.92 14.49
CA GLU A 127 26.65 12.36 14.20
C GLU A 127 25.37 13.16 14.47
N PHE A 128 24.20 12.51 14.33
CA PHE A 128 22.89 13.12 14.57
C PHE A 128 22.19 12.42 15.73
N ASP A 129 21.59 13.20 16.62
CA ASP A 129 20.82 12.72 17.77
C ASP A 129 19.39 12.32 17.38
N ALA A 130 18.85 12.78 16.24
CA ALA A 130 17.55 12.34 15.71
C ALA A 130 17.41 12.60 14.20
N LEU A 131 16.52 11.83 13.57
CA LEU A 131 16.10 11.98 12.17
C LEU A 131 14.60 12.27 12.10
N VAL A 132 14.21 13.16 11.20
CA VAL A 132 12.82 13.48 10.90
C VAL A 132 12.58 13.34 9.40
N LEU A 133 11.50 12.67 9.03
CA LEU A 133 11.11 12.39 7.65
C LEU A 133 9.74 13.01 7.41
N TYR A 134 9.65 13.88 6.40
CA TYR A 134 8.39 14.45 5.94
C TYR A 134 8.14 14.17 4.47
N GLY A 135 6.93 13.74 4.09
CA GLY A 135 6.67 13.20 2.75
C GLY A 135 7.64 12.05 2.39
N ALA A 136 8.13 11.35 3.41
CA ALA A 136 9.08 10.24 3.32
C ALA A 136 8.88 9.32 4.55
N THR A 137 9.15 8.03 4.39
CA THR A 137 9.12 7.05 5.51
C THR A 137 10.48 6.38 5.65
N VAL A 138 10.66 5.62 6.74
CA VAL A 138 11.81 4.71 6.84
C VAL A 138 11.81 3.79 5.63
N LEU A 139 12.91 3.80 4.88
CA LEU A 139 13.03 2.99 3.66
C LEU A 139 12.99 1.50 4.00
N ARG A 140 12.44 0.68 3.10
CA ARG A 140 12.35 -0.79 3.28
C ARG A 140 13.69 -1.43 3.66
N LYS A 141 14.79 -0.96 3.04
CA LYS A 141 16.15 -1.45 3.31
C LYS A 141 16.69 -1.14 4.72
N TYR A 142 16.08 -0.20 5.45
CA TYR A 142 16.50 0.20 6.80
C TYR A 142 15.56 -0.31 7.91
N ARG A 143 14.51 -1.08 7.57
CA ARG A 143 13.56 -1.62 8.55
C ARG A 143 14.23 -2.50 9.62
N THR A 144 15.24 -3.26 9.24
CA THR A 144 15.95 -4.19 10.12
C THR A 144 17.28 -3.64 10.62
N THR A 145 17.70 -2.47 10.14
CA THR A 145 18.99 -1.84 10.48
C THR A 145 18.73 -0.46 11.05
N PRO A 146 18.64 -0.31 12.38
CA PRO A 146 18.27 0.96 13.00
C PRO A 146 19.38 2.01 12.81
N PHE A 147 18.99 3.28 12.65
CA PHE A 147 19.90 4.42 12.44
C PHE A 147 20.74 4.78 13.69
N GLY A 148 20.52 4.13 14.83
CA GLY A 148 21.15 4.46 16.11
C GLY A 148 20.59 5.72 16.78
N ALA A 149 19.55 6.34 16.20
CA ALA A 149 18.88 7.53 16.71
C ALA A 149 17.35 7.41 16.57
N PRO A 150 16.54 8.10 17.41
CA PRO A 150 15.09 8.19 17.24
C PRO A 150 14.72 8.76 15.87
N VAL A 151 13.66 8.24 15.26
CA VAL A 151 13.16 8.67 13.95
C VAL A 151 11.70 9.10 14.06
N LEU A 152 11.38 10.33 13.67
CA LEU A 152 10.00 10.75 13.46
C LEU A 152 9.67 10.63 11.97
N THR A 153 8.63 9.87 11.63
CA THR A 153 7.93 10.02 10.35
C THR A 153 6.72 10.93 10.56
N LEU A 154 6.62 12.00 9.79
CA LEU A 154 5.53 12.97 9.86
C LEU A 154 4.98 13.18 8.46
N ASP A 155 3.67 13.08 8.27
CA ASP A 155 3.11 13.32 6.94
C ASP A 155 1.64 13.74 6.97
N GLY A 156 1.12 14.10 5.80
CA GLY A 156 -0.28 14.43 5.58
C GLY A 156 -1.11 13.26 5.03
N THR A 157 -2.40 13.21 5.36
CA THR A 157 -3.34 12.21 4.81
C THR A 157 -3.70 12.44 3.34
N LEU A 158 -3.35 13.60 2.81
CA LEU A 158 -3.53 14.00 1.42
C LEU A 158 -2.19 14.07 0.68
N ASP A 159 -1.14 13.42 1.18
CA ASP A 159 0.09 13.28 0.41
C ASP A 159 -0.17 12.34 -0.80
N GLY A 160 -0.18 12.92 -2.01
CA GLY A 160 -0.37 12.18 -3.24
C GLY A 160 0.92 11.55 -3.78
N LEU A 161 2.09 11.90 -3.24
CA LEU A 161 3.38 11.34 -3.65
C LEU A 161 3.83 10.24 -2.71
N LEU A 162 3.69 10.41 -1.39
CA LEU A 162 3.84 9.35 -0.41
C LEU A 162 2.46 8.82 -0.06
N ARG A 163 2.00 7.84 -0.84
CA ARG A 163 0.64 7.32 -0.76
C ARG A 163 0.30 6.76 0.62
N VAL A 164 -0.96 6.92 1.03
CA VAL A 164 -1.45 6.50 2.35
C VAL A 164 -1.25 5.01 2.63
N THR A 165 -1.30 4.13 1.62
CA THR A 165 -1.00 2.70 1.83
C THR A 165 0.48 2.45 2.11
N ARG A 166 1.40 3.22 1.52
CA ARG A 166 2.83 3.18 1.89
C ARG A 166 3.06 3.74 3.30
N GLN A 167 2.28 4.74 3.73
CA GLN A 167 2.28 5.22 5.12
C GLN A 167 1.75 4.15 6.08
N ALA A 168 0.66 3.45 5.72
CA ALA A 168 0.10 2.33 6.51
C ALA A 168 1.08 1.16 6.62
N GLU A 169 1.77 0.80 5.53
CA GLU A 169 2.87 -0.17 5.55
C GLU A 169 4.00 0.30 6.48
N ALA A 170 4.43 1.57 6.37
CA ALA A 170 5.46 2.11 7.25
C ALA A 170 5.05 1.98 8.72
N TRP A 171 3.80 2.31 9.06
CA TRP A 171 3.28 2.19 10.42
C TRP A 171 3.27 0.72 10.88
N TRP A 172 2.86 -0.22 10.02
CA TRP A 172 2.86 -1.65 10.33
C TRP A 172 4.27 -2.15 10.71
N HIS A 173 5.29 -1.78 9.94
CA HIS A 173 6.68 -2.19 10.19
C HIS A 173 7.36 -1.42 11.33
N GLN A 174 7.00 -0.16 11.56
CA GLN A 174 7.62 0.66 12.60
C GLN A 174 6.99 0.47 13.97
N VAL A 175 5.68 0.16 14.04
CA VAL A 175 4.95 0.19 15.32
C VAL A 175 3.82 -0.83 15.44
N GLY A 176 3.24 -1.27 14.33
CA GLY A 176 1.95 -1.95 14.28
C GLY A 176 1.95 -3.47 14.27
N SER A 177 3.08 -4.15 14.02
CA SER A 177 3.08 -5.61 13.90
C SER A 177 2.57 -6.28 15.19
N PRO A 178 1.48 -7.07 15.16
CA PRO A 178 0.96 -7.76 16.34
C PRO A 178 2.04 -8.63 16.99
N GLY A 179 2.40 -8.35 18.24
CA GLY A 179 3.43 -9.10 18.98
C GLY A 179 4.89 -8.69 18.70
N GLY A 180 5.13 -7.71 17.82
CA GLY A 180 6.46 -7.18 17.56
C GLY A 180 6.98 -6.30 18.70
N GLN A 181 8.28 -6.42 19.01
CA GLN A 181 8.95 -5.44 19.87
C GLN A 181 8.96 -4.10 19.14
N ARG A 182 8.46 -3.05 19.81
CA ARG A 182 8.59 -1.68 19.29
C ARG A 182 10.08 -1.37 19.09
N PRO A 183 10.48 -0.69 18.00
CA PRO A 183 11.85 -0.27 17.82
C PRO A 183 12.32 0.54 19.02
N GLU A 184 13.50 0.21 19.53
CA GLU A 184 14.23 1.00 20.52
C GLU A 184 15.48 1.60 19.84
N PRO A 185 15.58 2.94 19.72
CA PRO A 185 14.67 3.95 20.25
C PRO A 185 13.35 4.09 19.45
N PRO A 186 12.30 4.71 20.03
CA PRO A 186 10.99 4.87 19.40
C PRO A 186 11.06 5.52 18.01
N GLN A 187 10.27 4.97 17.09
CA GLN A 187 10.10 5.47 15.72
C GLN A 187 8.63 5.86 15.45
N PRO A 188 8.12 6.96 16.04
CA PRO A 188 6.74 7.37 15.83
C PRO A 188 6.48 7.74 14.37
N LEU A 189 5.34 7.26 13.84
CA LEU A 189 4.74 7.75 12.60
C LEU A 189 3.48 8.52 12.95
N ILE A 190 3.43 9.79 12.52
CA ILE A 190 2.31 10.70 12.75
C ILE A 190 1.74 11.16 11.42
N LEU A 191 0.46 10.87 11.20
CA LEU A 191 -0.30 11.41 10.07
C LEU A 191 -1.24 12.52 10.55
N LEU A 192 -1.18 13.66 9.86
CA LEU A 192 -2.00 14.83 10.13
C LEU A 192 -3.04 14.97 9.02
N ASP A 193 -4.31 14.99 9.40
CA ASP A 193 -5.38 15.04 8.41
C ASP A 193 -5.39 16.37 7.64
N GLY A 194 -5.61 16.29 6.34
CA GLY A 194 -5.80 17.46 5.47
C GLY A 194 -4.53 18.13 4.96
N LEU A 195 -3.35 17.65 5.35
CA LEU A 195 -2.07 18.07 4.77
C LEU A 195 -1.67 17.19 3.59
N ASN A 196 -0.91 17.74 2.66
CA ASN A 196 -0.39 17.08 1.46
C ASN A 196 1.15 17.11 1.41
N HIS A 197 1.75 16.56 0.36
CA HIS A 197 3.21 16.47 0.20
C HIS A 197 3.89 17.83 0.32
N TRP A 198 3.27 18.89 -0.20
CA TRP A 198 3.86 20.23 -0.20
C TRP A 198 3.62 21.04 1.08
N SER A 199 2.79 20.56 2.01
CA SER A 199 2.33 21.36 3.17
C SER A 199 3.42 21.78 4.17
N ILE A 200 4.66 21.31 4.03
CA ILE A 200 5.83 21.76 4.78
C ILE A 200 6.48 23.04 4.22
N SER A 201 6.13 23.42 3.00
CA SER A 201 6.76 24.53 2.27
C SER A 201 5.72 25.50 1.72
N SER A 202 6.11 26.77 1.64
CA SER A 202 5.32 27.85 1.07
C SER A 202 5.55 28.02 -0.42
N GLY A 203 4.60 28.71 -1.05
CA GLY A 203 4.70 29.14 -2.44
C GLY A 203 4.35 28.04 -3.45
N PRO A 204 4.55 28.30 -4.76
CA PRO A 204 4.15 27.37 -5.80
C PRO A 204 4.93 26.04 -5.71
N PRO A 205 4.26 24.87 -5.68
CA PRO A 205 4.94 23.59 -5.65
C PRO A 205 5.74 23.35 -6.93
N PRO A 206 6.83 22.57 -6.87
CA PRO A 206 7.57 22.10 -8.05
C PRO A 206 6.64 21.42 -9.06
N SER A 207 7.00 21.41 -10.34
CA SER A 207 6.13 20.88 -11.41
C SER A 207 5.70 19.44 -11.17
N PHE A 208 6.62 18.59 -10.70
CA PHE A 208 6.35 17.19 -10.39
C PHE A 208 5.35 17.05 -9.22
N VAL A 209 5.61 17.75 -8.11
CA VAL A 209 4.70 17.79 -6.95
C VAL A 209 3.32 18.31 -7.36
N ARG A 210 3.25 19.42 -8.09
CA ARG A 210 1.99 19.99 -8.59
C ARG A 210 1.20 19.04 -9.47
N ALA A 211 1.90 18.23 -10.26
CA ALA A 211 1.25 17.24 -11.10
C ALA A 211 0.74 16.08 -10.23
N HIS A 212 1.51 15.58 -9.28
CA HIS A 212 1.28 14.29 -8.63
C HIS A 212 0.72 14.33 -7.21
N ASP A 213 0.66 15.49 -6.57
CA ASP A 213 0.13 15.65 -5.22
C ASP A 213 -1.39 15.85 -5.21
N LEU A 214 -2.03 15.60 -4.07
CA LEU A 214 -3.42 16.01 -3.86
C LEU A 214 -3.44 17.44 -3.31
N SER A 215 -4.60 18.09 -3.42
CA SER A 215 -4.80 19.39 -2.80
C SER A 215 -4.97 19.23 -1.29
N ALA A 216 -4.15 19.94 -0.50
CA ALA A 216 -4.40 20.07 0.93
C ALA A 216 -5.79 20.68 1.19
N SER A 217 -6.46 20.22 2.26
CA SER A 217 -7.70 20.82 2.75
C SER A 217 -7.43 21.90 3.80
N LEU A 218 -6.26 21.87 4.44
CA LEU A 218 -5.79 22.90 5.37
C LEU A 218 -5.03 24.00 4.63
N ASN A 219 -5.19 25.24 5.09
CA ASN A 219 -4.37 26.34 4.60
C ASN A 219 -2.94 26.27 5.18
N GLU A 220 -2.02 26.95 4.49
CA GLU A 220 -0.59 26.95 4.78
C GLU A 220 -0.26 27.29 6.25
N THR A 221 -0.85 28.34 6.81
CA THR A 221 -0.58 28.77 8.20
C THR A 221 -0.98 27.70 9.22
N VAL A 222 -2.17 27.12 9.05
CA VAL A 222 -2.66 26.05 9.93
C VAL A 222 -1.81 24.79 9.77
N GLY A 223 -1.45 24.45 8.53
CA GLY A 223 -0.61 23.28 8.24
C GLY A 223 0.79 23.39 8.83
N HIS A 224 1.47 24.52 8.64
CA HIS A 224 2.77 24.78 9.25
C HIS A 224 2.70 24.72 10.78
N ALA A 225 1.67 25.29 11.40
CA ALA A 225 1.51 25.22 12.85
C ALA A 225 1.30 23.79 13.36
N ALA A 226 0.51 22.97 12.64
CA ALA A 226 0.29 21.57 12.99
C ALA A 226 1.57 20.74 12.87
N LEU A 227 2.29 20.85 11.75
CA LEU A 227 3.57 20.18 11.52
C LEU A 227 4.62 20.62 12.55
N ALA A 228 4.72 21.93 12.80
CA ALA A 228 5.64 22.49 13.77
C ALA A 228 5.37 22.00 15.20
N THR A 229 4.10 21.84 15.56
CA THR A 229 3.69 21.32 16.88
C THR A 229 4.09 19.85 17.03
N ALA A 230 3.88 19.03 16.00
CA ALA A 230 4.28 17.63 16.01
C ALA A 230 5.81 17.47 16.12
N LEU A 231 6.57 18.21 15.30
CA LEU A 231 8.03 18.23 15.35
C LEU A 231 8.56 18.75 16.69
N SER A 232 8.01 19.86 17.19
CA SER A 232 8.34 20.41 18.51
C SER A 232 8.12 19.40 19.63
N SER A 233 7.00 18.67 19.58
CA SER A 233 6.70 17.62 20.57
C SER A 233 7.74 16.50 20.50
N PHE A 234 8.12 16.06 19.31
CA PHE A 234 9.18 15.04 19.14
C PHE A 234 10.54 15.48 19.70
N ILE A 235 10.99 16.68 19.33
CA ILE A 235 12.25 17.25 19.82
C ILE A 235 12.20 17.43 21.34
N THR A 236 11.09 17.95 21.88
CA THR A 236 10.92 18.20 23.33
C THR A 236 10.81 16.90 24.13
N ALA A 237 10.17 15.86 23.60
CA ALA A 237 10.14 14.55 24.23
C ALA A 237 11.54 13.92 24.29
N SER A 238 12.32 14.07 23.22
CA SER A 238 13.65 13.48 23.08
C SER A 238 14.73 14.22 23.90
N PHE A 239 14.67 15.55 23.94
CA PHE A 239 15.77 16.39 24.45
C PHE A 239 15.35 17.42 25.50
N GLY A 240 14.06 17.54 25.78
CA GLY A 240 13.54 18.43 26.83
C GLY A 240 13.74 17.86 28.23
N ALA A 241 13.22 18.58 29.21
CA ALA A 241 13.21 18.16 30.61
C ALA A 241 11.95 18.64 31.33
N GLY A 242 11.65 18.01 32.48
CA GLY A 242 10.58 18.44 33.39
C GLY A 242 9.18 18.36 32.77
N ALA A 243 8.31 19.28 33.15
CA ALA A 243 6.90 19.28 32.74
C ALA A 243 6.70 19.39 31.21
N ALA A 244 7.57 20.12 30.52
CA ALA A 244 7.51 20.26 29.06
C ALA A 244 7.77 18.93 28.34
N GLN A 245 8.75 18.15 28.81
CA GLN A 245 9.03 16.82 28.27
C GLN A 245 7.87 15.86 28.50
N VAL A 246 7.31 15.84 29.72
CA VAL A 246 6.17 14.97 30.07
C VAL A 246 4.96 15.29 29.18
N ALA A 247 4.65 16.57 28.97
CA ALA A 247 3.57 17.00 28.10
C ALA A 247 3.83 16.60 26.63
N ALA A 248 5.06 16.75 26.16
CA ALA A 248 5.46 16.39 24.79
C ALA A 248 5.38 14.88 24.53
N VAL A 249 5.82 14.04 25.48
CA VAL A 249 5.67 12.57 25.41
C VAL A 249 4.19 12.19 25.32
N LYS A 250 3.33 12.82 26.12
CA LYS A 250 1.89 12.58 26.05
C LYS A 250 1.32 13.00 24.69
N ALA A 251 1.67 14.18 24.19
CA ALA A 251 1.19 14.69 22.89
C ALA A 251 1.57 13.76 21.74
N LEU A 252 2.80 13.24 21.72
CA LEU A 252 3.24 12.24 20.74
C LEU A 252 2.46 10.94 20.86
N SER A 253 2.21 10.45 22.08
CA SER A 253 1.42 9.25 22.29
C SER A 253 -0.01 9.42 21.80
N ASP A 254 -0.62 10.60 22.01
CA ASP A 254 -1.98 10.89 21.53
C ASP A 254 -2.01 10.96 19.98
N ALA A 255 -1.04 11.63 19.37
CA ALA A 255 -0.91 11.73 17.91
C ALA A 255 -0.64 10.36 17.25
N TYR A 256 0.19 9.54 17.88
CA TYR A 256 0.43 8.15 17.49
C TYR A 256 -0.86 7.33 17.53
N ASN A 257 -1.62 7.40 18.62
CA ASN A 257 -2.89 6.67 18.75
C ASN A 257 -3.92 7.14 17.71
N SER A 258 -3.89 8.42 17.34
CA SER A 258 -4.71 8.95 16.25
C SER A 258 -4.32 8.34 14.90
N THR A 259 -3.01 8.27 14.63
CA THR A 259 -2.47 7.66 13.41
C THR A 259 -2.84 6.17 13.33
N ALA A 260 -2.69 5.43 14.43
CA ALA A 260 -3.06 4.02 14.50
C ALA A 260 -4.54 3.79 14.12
N ARG A 261 -5.46 4.62 14.62
CA ARG A 261 -6.88 4.54 14.23
C ARG A 261 -7.10 4.88 12.75
N LEU A 262 -6.35 5.84 12.22
CA LEU A 262 -6.47 6.26 10.83
C LEU A 262 -6.02 5.16 9.86
N VAL A 263 -4.88 4.51 10.15
CA VAL A 263 -4.30 3.51 9.24
C VAL A 263 -4.81 2.10 9.48
N ALA A 264 -5.47 1.82 10.61
CA ALA A 264 -6.04 0.50 10.91
C ALA A 264 -6.86 -0.11 9.76
N PRO A 265 -7.86 0.58 9.16
CA PRO A 265 -8.62 0.00 8.06
C PRO A 265 -7.78 -0.19 6.78
N LEU A 266 -6.73 0.61 6.56
CA LEU A 266 -5.81 0.45 5.44
C LEU A 266 -4.92 -0.79 5.62
N VAL A 267 -4.44 -1.03 6.84
CA VAL A 267 -3.70 -2.24 7.20
C VAL A 267 -4.58 -3.46 7.06
N GLU A 268 -5.80 -3.42 7.60
CA GLU A 268 -6.78 -4.52 7.48
C GLU A 268 -7.06 -4.85 6.01
N ALA A 269 -7.21 -3.84 5.15
CA ALA A 269 -7.42 -4.05 3.73
C ALA A 269 -6.23 -4.77 3.05
N LEU A 270 -4.99 -4.40 3.43
CA LEU A 270 -3.76 -5.04 2.95
C LEU A 270 -3.63 -6.47 3.48
N GLU A 271 -4.06 -6.74 4.71
CA GLU A 271 -4.11 -8.08 5.30
C GLU A 271 -5.18 -8.96 4.61
N LEU A 272 -6.36 -8.41 4.30
CA LEU A 272 -7.42 -9.08 3.54
C LEU A 272 -6.96 -9.45 2.13
N GLU A 273 -6.19 -8.57 1.48
CA GLU A 273 -5.52 -8.86 0.20
C GLU A 273 -4.47 -9.98 0.35
N GLY A 274 -3.84 -10.08 1.53
CA GLY A 274 -2.64 -10.86 1.80
C GLY A 274 -1.40 -10.24 1.15
N SER A 275 -1.31 -8.91 1.22
CA SER A 275 -0.23 -8.13 0.62
C SER A 275 1.13 -8.54 1.17
N THR A 276 2.10 -8.75 0.27
CA THR A 276 3.49 -9.07 0.61
C THR A 276 4.22 -7.95 1.36
N HIS A 277 3.59 -6.78 1.46
CA HIS A 277 4.12 -5.61 2.14
C HIS A 277 3.78 -5.57 3.64
N VAL A 278 2.77 -6.30 4.11
CA VAL A 278 2.38 -6.39 5.55
C VAL A 278 2.40 -7.85 6.06
N GLY A 279 3.05 -8.74 5.33
CA GLY A 279 3.21 -10.14 5.69
C GLY A 279 4.03 -10.89 4.64
N THR A 280 4.72 -11.96 5.03
CA THR A 280 5.41 -12.83 4.07
C THR A 280 4.40 -13.86 3.56
N PRO A 281 4.14 -14.01 2.25
CA PRO A 281 3.22 -15.03 1.75
C PRO A 281 3.78 -16.45 1.97
N CYS A 282 2.90 -17.41 2.22
CA CYS A 282 3.26 -18.82 2.20
C CYS A 282 3.23 -19.38 0.78
N ASP A 283 4.09 -20.36 0.53
CA ASP A 283 4.00 -21.30 -0.59
C ASP A 283 3.20 -22.52 -0.11
N SER A 284 1.86 -22.43 -0.08
CA SER A 284 1.02 -23.32 0.75
C SER A 284 0.76 -24.72 0.20
N ASP A 285 1.11 -25.00 -1.07
CA ASP A 285 1.05 -26.34 -1.67
C ASP A 285 2.40 -27.10 -1.72
N TYR A 286 3.49 -26.46 -1.31
CA TYR A 286 4.84 -27.01 -1.18
C TYR A 286 5.23 -27.14 0.29
N PRO A 287 5.96 -28.22 0.67
CA PRO A 287 5.77 -28.96 1.93
C PRO A 287 5.16 -28.06 2.99
N THR A 288 3.82 -28.16 3.05
CA THR A 288 2.90 -27.25 3.73
C THR A 288 3.55 -26.56 4.91
N ASN A 289 3.45 -25.22 4.98
CA ASN A 289 3.48 -24.60 6.30
C ASN A 289 2.34 -25.28 7.09
N PRO A 290 2.65 -26.06 8.15
CA PRO A 290 1.64 -26.82 8.88
C PRO A 290 0.57 -25.92 9.48
N HIS A 291 0.83 -24.61 9.61
CA HIS A 291 -0.14 -23.62 10.04
C HIS A 291 -1.28 -23.38 9.03
N CYS A 292 -1.02 -23.48 7.72
CA CYS A 292 -2.01 -23.15 6.70
C CYS A 292 -3.06 -24.24 6.51
N GLU A 293 -2.68 -25.49 6.74
CA GLU A 293 -3.52 -26.68 6.52
C GLU A 293 -4.17 -26.69 5.13
N TYR A 294 -3.45 -26.19 4.11
CA TYR A 294 -3.95 -26.18 2.74
C TYR A 294 -3.82 -27.59 2.13
N PRO A 295 -4.92 -28.23 1.71
CA PRO A 295 -4.86 -29.55 1.10
C PRO A 295 -4.37 -29.43 -0.36
N MET A 296 -3.28 -30.12 -0.67
CA MET A 296 -2.67 -30.10 -2.01
C MET A 296 -3.55 -30.84 -3.04
N PHE A 297 -3.96 -30.14 -4.10
CA PHE A 297 -4.58 -30.75 -5.27
C PHE A 297 -4.30 -29.95 -6.56
N PRO A 298 -4.01 -30.62 -7.69
CA PRO A 298 -3.61 -32.02 -7.79
C PRO A 298 -2.14 -32.21 -7.37
N ASN A 299 -1.77 -33.38 -6.86
CA ASN A 299 -0.36 -33.70 -6.57
C ASN A 299 0.38 -34.18 -7.84
N THR A 300 0.35 -33.36 -8.90
CA THR A 300 0.89 -33.70 -10.23
C THR A 300 1.47 -32.47 -10.94
N SER A 301 2.45 -32.68 -11.81
CA SER A 301 3.18 -31.61 -12.52
C SER A 301 3.36 -31.93 -14.00
N LEU A 302 3.49 -30.89 -14.83
CA LEU A 302 4.13 -31.02 -16.15
C LEU A 302 5.64 -30.82 -16.01
N GLY A 303 6.39 -31.91 -16.15
CA GLY A 303 7.84 -31.91 -15.94
C GLY A 303 8.22 -32.00 -14.46
N PRO A 304 9.50 -31.72 -14.11
CA PRO A 304 9.96 -31.86 -12.73
C PRO A 304 9.26 -30.84 -11.83
N ARG A 305 8.75 -31.30 -10.67
CA ARG A 305 8.30 -30.41 -9.58
C ARG A 305 9.41 -29.40 -9.27
N LYS A 306 9.06 -28.15 -8.97
CA LYS A 306 10.00 -27.20 -8.35
C LYS A 306 10.56 -27.79 -7.04
N PRO A 307 11.78 -27.47 -6.62
CA PRO A 307 12.16 -27.77 -5.24
C PRO A 307 11.34 -26.90 -4.27
N PRO A 308 11.17 -27.32 -3.00
CA PRO A 308 10.70 -26.41 -1.96
C PRO A 308 11.55 -25.13 -1.92
N PRO A 309 10.96 -23.99 -1.52
CA PRO A 309 11.72 -22.76 -1.29
C PRO A 309 12.84 -22.98 -0.27
N ASP A 310 13.99 -22.34 -0.51
CA ASP A 310 15.14 -22.31 0.39
C ASP A 310 15.56 -20.84 0.63
N PRO A 311 15.43 -20.32 1.87
CA PRO A 311 14.90 -20.98 3.06
C PRO A 311 13.37 -21.22 2.97
N LEU A 312 12.85 -22.10 3.81
CA LEU A 312 11.40 -22.29 3.95
C LEU A 312 10.72 -20.99 4.45
N PRO A 313 9.45 -20.74 4.07
CA PRO A 313 8.68 -19.62 4.59
C PRO A 313 8.60 -19.63 6.12
N PRO A 314 8.51 -18.45 6.76
CA PRO A 314 8.26 -18.35 8.20
C PRO A 314 7.00 -19.10 8.62
N VAL A 315 6.95 -19.60 9.86
CA VAL A 315 5.79 -20.34 10.40
C VAL A 315 4.53 -19.47 10.44
N ASP A 316 4.70 -18.16 10.60
CA ASP A 316 3.68 -17.12 10.63
C ASP A 316 3.44 -16.45 9.26
N CYS A 317 3.83 -17.09 8.15
CA CYS A 317 3.53 -16.56 6.82
C CYS A 317 2.01 -16.52 6.52
N THR A 318 1.61 -15.66 5.58
CA THR A 318 0.23 -15.45 5.13
C THR A 318 -0.20 -16.57 4.18
N CYS A 319 -1.18 -17.37 4.61
CA CYS A 319 -1.57 -18.61 3.92
C CYS A 319 -2.33 -18.45 2.59
N GLY A 320 -2.80 -17.25 2.26
CA GLY A 320 -3.63 -16.94 1.10
C GLY A 320 -4.38 -15.63 1.32
N SER A 321 -5.22 -15.21 0.37
CA SER A 321 -6.05 -14.01 0.52
C SER A 321 -7.25 -14.30 1.41
N ALA A 322 -7.31 -13.64 2.58
CA ALA A 322 -8.46 -13.74 3.46
C ALA A 322 -9.74 -13.21 2.80
N TRP A 323 -9.64 -12.19 1.94
CA TRP A 323 -10.76 -11.72 1.11
C TRP A 323 -11.31 -12.83 0.21
N VAL A 324 -10.44 -13.60 -0.44
CA VAL A 324 -10.86 -14.69 -1.32
C VAL A 324 -11.50 -15.82 -0.52
N MET A 325 -10.88 -16.22 0.60
CA MET A 325 -11.38 -17.29 1.47
C MET A 325 -12.75 -16.99 2.07
N GLN A 326 -12.93 -15.77 2.58
CA GLN A 326 -14.11 -15.40 3.38
C GLN A 326 -15.25 -14.83 2.52
N THR A 327 -14.92 -14.15 1.42
CA THR A 327 -15.90 -13.41 0.62
C THR A 327 -16.01 -13.94 -0.80
N ALA A 328 -14.92 -14.02 -1.57
CA ALA A 328 -15.01 -14.28 -3.01
C ALA A 328 -15.62 -15.65 -3.33
N GLN A 329 -15.11 -16.74 -2.74
CA GLN A 329 -15.62 -18.09 -2.99
C GLN A 329 -17.06 -18.27 -2.48
N ARG A 330 -17.45 -17.56 -1.42
CA ARG A 330 -18.82 -17.55 -0.89
C ARG A 330 -19.79 -16.90 -1.89
N LEU A 331 -19.46 -15.70 -2.39
CA LEU A 331 -20.27 -14.99 -3.39
C LEU A 331 -20.32 -15.71 -4.74
N MET A 332 -19.22 -16.38 -5.13
CA MET A 332 -19.19 -17.29 -6.28
C MET A 332 -20.22 -18.41 -6.10
N GLY A 333 -20.17 -19.09 -4.94
CA GLY A 333 -21.08 -20.18 -4.61
C GLY A 333 -22.55 -19.76 -4.51
N ALA A 334 -22.84 -18.58 -3.94
CA ALA A 334 -24.18 -18.00 -3.76
C ALA A 334 -25.23 -19.07 -3.36
N VAL A 335 -24.91 -19.85 -2.33
CA VAL A 335 -25.68 -21.03 -1.91
C VAL A 335 -27.10 -20.65 -1.53
N GLU A 336 -27.31 -19.46 -0.98
CA GLU A 336 -28.62 -18.89 -0.67
C GLU A 336 -29.55 -18.74 -1.88
N LEU A 337 -29.00 -18.70 -3.11
CA LEU A 337 -29.76 -18.64 -4.35
C LEU A 337 -30.00 -20.03 -4.98
N ALA A 338 -29.49 -21.09 -4.37
CA ALA A 338 -29.62 -22.44 -4.89
C ALA A 338 -31.09 -22.91 -4.90
N PRO A 339 -31.48 -23.81 -5.81
CA PRO A 339 -32.89 -24.21 -5.98
C PRO A 339 -33.38 -25.26 -4.98
N THR A 340 -32.51 -25.79 -4.10
CA THR A 340 -32.87 -26.81 -3.10
C THR A 340 -32.60 -26.32 -1.68
N PRO A 341 -33.45 -26.67 -0.69
CA PRO A 341 -33.23 -26.26 0.70
C PRO A 341 -31.90 -26.74 1.30
N THR A 342 -31.44 -27.94 0.94
CA THR A 342 -30.14 -28.47 1.38
C THR A 342 -28.99 -27.63 0.87
N ALA A 343 -29.05 -27.18 -0.39
CA ALA A 343 -28.03 -26.30 -0.92
C ALA A 343 -28.13 -24.88 -0.34
N GLN A 344 -29.34 -24.34 -0.15
CA GLN A 344 -29.56 -23.03 0.49
C GLN A 344 -29.00 -22.92 1.90
N SER A 345 -28.93 -24.04 2.63
CA SER A 345 -28.37 -24.12 3.97
C SER A 345 -26.92 -24.60 4.02
N ALA A 346 -26.28 -24.83 2.87
CA ALA A 346 -24.90 -25.27 2.81
C ALA A 346 -23.95 -24.20 3.36
N SER A 347 -22.91 -24.63 4.07
CA SER A 347 -21.81 -23.76 4.49
C SER A 347 -20.58 -23.98 3.61
N ILE A 348 -19.92 -22.91 3.18
CA ILE A 348 -18.67 -22.99 2.42
C ILE A 348 -17.52 -22.58 3.35
N VAL A 349 -16.54 -23.47 3.49
CA VAL A 349 -15.26 -23.19 4.13
C VAL A 349 -14.19 -23.30 3.06
N THR A 350 -13.38 -22.25 2.92
CA THR A 350 -12.38 -22.14 1.86
C THR A 350 -11.00 -21.96 2.45
N LYS A 351 -10.02 -22.66 1.87
CA LYS A 351 -8.59 -22.38 2.06
C LYS A 351 -8.05 -21.79 0.75
N ASP A 352 -7.25 -20.74 0.81
CA ASP A 352 -6.62 -20.14 -0.36
C ASP A 352 -5.11 -20.39 -0.37
N ALA A 353 -4.46 -20.17 -1.51
CA ALA A 353 -3.02 -20.30 -1.67
C ALA A 353 -2.47 -19.30 -2.69
N PHE A 354 -1.28 -18.77 -2.43
CA PHE A 354 -0.63 -17.80 -3.31
C PHE A 354 0.31 -18.47 -4.31
N HIS A 355 -0.13 -18.58 -5.56
CA HIS A 355 0.68 -19.16 -6.63
C HIS A 355 0.47 -18.45 -7.96
N ASP A 356 1.48 -18.51 -8.83
CA ASP A 356 1.34 -18.12 -10.22
C ASP A 356 0.26 -19.01 -10.88
N VAL A 357 -0.81 -18.38 -11.37
CA VAL A 357 -1.94 -19.08 -12.00
C VAL A 357 -1.56 -19.83 -13.28
N SER A 358 -0.40 -19.53 -13.87
CA SER A 358 0.16 -20.20 -15.05
C SER A 358 1.13 -21.34 -14.69
N ASP A 359 1.50 -21.50 -13.42
CA ASP A 359 2.42 -22.55 -13.00
C ASP A 359 1.76 -23.94 -13.08
N THR A 360 2.58 -24.89 -13.52
CA THR A 360 2.20 -26.29 -13.76
C THR A 360 3.18 -27.26 -13.07
N ARG A 361 4.05 -26.76 -12.20
CA ARG A 361 5.07 -27.53 -11.48
C ARG A 361 5.02 -27.35 -9.95
N PRO A 362 3.97 -27.83 -9.26
CA PRO A 362 2.81 -28.60 -9.75
C PRO A 362 1.71 -27.70 -10.30
N PHE A 363 0.63 -28.33 -10.78
CA PHE A 363 -0.59 -27.60 -11.08
C PHE A 363 -1.25 -27.08 -9.82
N HIS A 364 -1.74 -25.85 -9.90
CA HIS A 364 -2.45 -25.19 -8.81
C HIS A 364 -3.89 -24.99 -9.24
N LEU A 365 -4.79 -25.86 -8.76
CA LEU A 365 -6.21 -25.86 -9.15
C LEU A 365 -7.13 -25.85 -7.93
N PRO A 366 -8.25 -25.10 -7.99
CA PRO A 366 -9.23 -25.10 -6.91
C PRO A 366 -9.95 -26.45 -6.87
N HIS A 367 -10.31 -26.92 -5.68
CA HIS A 367 -10.93 -28.23 -5.50
C HIS A 367 -12.03 -28.24 -4.43
N ILE A 368 -12.89 -29.26 -4.44
CA ILE A 368 -13.88 -29.52 -3.39
C ILE A 368 -13.48 -30.83 -2.72
N PHE A 369 -13.11 -30.76 -1.44
CA PHE A 369 -12.64 -31.90 -0.64
C PHE A 369 -13.75 -32.54 0.19
N THR A 370 -14.76 -31.75 0.54
CA THR A 370 -15.96 -32.23 1.22
C THR A 370 -17.17 -31.62 0.52
N PRO A 371 -18.15 -32.42 0.07
CA PRO A 371 -18.06 -33.88 -0.05
C PRO A 371 -16.90 -34.30 -1.00
N PRO A 372 -16.37 -35.53 -0.87
CA PRO A 372 -15.34 -36.01 -1.78
C PRO A 372 -15.77 -35.95 -3.25
N PRO A 373 -14.84 -35.79 -4.20
CA PRO A 373 -15.14 -35.85 -5.63
C PRO A 373 -16.00 -37.07 -5.98
N GLY A 374 -16.98 -36.87 -6.88
CA GLY A 374 -17.91 -37.93 -7.29
C GLY A 374 -19.09 -38.11 -6.34
N THR A 375 -19.15 -37.35 -5.24
CA THR A 375 -20.25 -37.40 -4.26
C THR A 375 -20.84 -36.02 -3.98
N ALA A 376 -22.08 -35.99 -3.50
CA ALA A 376 -22.80 -34.77 -3.14
C ALA A 376 -23.34 -34.88 -1.70
N CYS A 377 -23.67 -33.75 -1.10
CA CYS A 377 -24.36 -33.71 0.18
C CYS A 377 -25.70 -34.46 0.14
N THR A 378 -26.01 -35.18 1.21
CA THR A 378 -27.29 -35.87 1.38
C THR A 378 -28.40 -34.87 1.68
N ALA A 379 -29.56 -35.02 1.03
CA ALA A 379 -30.72 -34.20 1.33
C ALA A 379 -31.16 -34.37 2.80
N GLY A 380 -31.44 -33.24 3.46
CA GLY A 380 -31.87 -33.20 4.87
C GLY A 380 -30.76 -33.26 5.92
N GLU A 381 -29.50 -33.43 5.51
CA GLU A 381 -28.33 -33.37 6.40
C GLU A 381 -27.62 -32.00 6.30
N PRO A 382 -26.91 -31.55 7.36
CA PRO A 382 -26.08 -30.35 7.28
C PRO A 382 -25.01 -30.49 6.18
N CYS A 383 -25.07 -29.64 5.15
CA CYS A 383 -24.09 -29.65 4.07
C CYS A 383 -22.93 -28.70 4.38
N LYS A 384 -21.71 -29.25 4.46
CA LYS A 384 -20.48 -28.47 4.63
C LYS A 384 -19.56 -28.73 3.45
N LEU A 385 -19.25 -27.66 2.72
CA LEU A 385 -18.35 -27.66 1.59
C LEU A 385 -16.97 -27.20 2.02
N LEU A 386 -15.96 -28.08 1.92
CA LEU A 386 -14.56 -27.68 2.08
C LEU A 386 -13.96 -27.49 0.70
N THR A 387 -13.53 -26.28 0.41
CA THR A 387 -13.00 -25.91 -0.90
C THR A 387 -11.60 -25.32 -0.81
N THR A 388 -10.86 -25.38 -1.92
CA THR A 388 -9.64 -24.59 -2.11
C THR A 388 -9.76 -23.61 -3.26
N THR A 389 -9.03 -22.51 -3.14
CA THR A 389 -8.82 -21.52 -4.19
C THR A 389 -7.33 -21.30 -4.42
N VAL A 390 -7.01 -20.61 -5.52
CA VAL A 390 -5.65 -20.19 -5.85
C VAL A 390 -5.69 -18.74 -6.31
N THR A 391 -4.84 -17.91 -5.74
CA THR A 391 -4.75 -16.48 -6.05
C THR A 391 -3.32 -16.08 -6.43
N MET A 392 -3.19 -15.29 -7.49
CA MET A 392 -1.97 -14.59 -7.85
C MET A 392 -2.20 -13.09 -7.70
N PRO A 393 -1.64 -12.43 -6.66
CA PRO A 393 -1.64 -10.98 -6.60
C PRO A 393 -0.71 -10.41 -7.68
N ILE A 394 -1.21 -9.45 -8.44
CA ILE A 394 -0.43 -8.70 -9.42
C ILE A 394 -0.16 -7.32 -8.84
N LEU A 395 1.07 -7.09 -8.41
CA LEU A 395 1.52 -5.83 -7.82
C LEU A 395 2.05 -4.87 -8.90
N ASP A 396 1.97 -3.57 -8.63
CA ASP A 396 2.64 -2.56 -9.44
C ASP A 396 4.16 -2.58 -9.21
N ARG A 397 4.94 -2.14 -10.21
CA ARG A 397 6.38 -1.96 -10.05
C ARG A 397 6.62 -0.71 -9.21
N LEU A 398 7.24 -0.90 -8.05
CA LEU A 398 7.63 0.18 -7.15
C LEU A 398 8.84 0.96 -7.71
N ASP A 399 8.99 2.20 -7.26
CA ASP A 399 10.16 3.02 -7.58
C ASP A 399 11.41 2.52 -6.82
N GLU A 400 12.59 2.68 -7.43
CA GLU A 400 13.85 2.17 -6.87
C GLU A 400 14.31 2.92 -5.61
N LEU A 401 13.80 4.14 -5.40
CA LEU A 401 14.16 5.00 -4.28
C LEU A 401 13.24 4.82 -3.07
N ASP A 402 12.15 4.05 -3.20
CA ASP A 402 11.11 3.86 -2.19
C ASP A 402 10.50 5.18 -1.71
N THR A 403 10.14 6.06 -2.65
CA THR A 403 9.49 7.35 -2.38
C THR A 403 8.02 7.20 -2.01
N GLY A 404 7.39 6.09 -2.40
CA GLY A 404 5.97 5.82 -2.13
C GLY A 404 5.02 6.31 -3.22
N LEU A 405 5.55 6.68 -4.38
CA LEU A 405 4.80 7.23 -5.53
C LEU A 405 3.77 6.26 -6.10
N TYR A 406 4.05 4.96 -6.01
CA TYR A 406 3.22 3.91 -6.59
C TYR A 406 2.39 3.21 -5.51
N PRO A 407 1.16 2.76 -5.85
CA PRO A 407 0.38 1.90 -4.99
C PRO A 407 1.18 0.66 -4.57
N ILE A 408 0.98 0.23 -3.34
CA ILE A 408 1.52 -1.06 -2.86
C ILE A 408 0.43 -2.16 -2.85
N SER A 409 -0.83 -1.79 -3.06
CA SER A 409 -1.92 -2.75 -3.21
C SER A 409 -1.85 -3.47 -4.55
N ALA A 410 -2.39 -4.70 -4.60
CA ALA A 410 -2.48 -5.45 -5.84
C ALA A 410 -3.39 -4.72 -6.84
N ARG A 411 -2.87 -4.52 -8.05
CA ARG A 411 -3.62 -3.99 -9.19
C ARG A 411 -4.79 -4.92 -9.53
N GLU A 412 -4.57 -6.23 -9.43
CA GLU A 412 -5.60 -7.25 -9.53
C GLU A 412 -5.19 -8.51 -8.74
N LEU A 413 -6.19 -9.28 -8.31
CA LEU A 413 -6.01 -10.65 -7.84
C LEU A 413 -6.52 -11.61 -8.91
N ARG A 414 -5.63 -12.36 -9.57
CA ARG A 414 -6.03 -13.41 -10.51
C ARG A 414 -6.40 -14.64 -9.72
N THR A 415 -7.69 -14.98 -9.71
CA THR A 415 -8.20 -15.98 -8.79
C THR A 415 -8.89 -17.13 -9.52
N LYS A 416 -8.50 -18.36 -9.18
CA LYS A 416 -9.17 -19.60 -9.59
C LYS A 416 -10.13 -20.01 -8.48
N LEU A 417 -11.44 -20.02 -8.78
CA LEU A 417 -12.51 -20.38 -7.85
C LEU A 417 -13.20 -21.68 -8.32
N LYS A 418 -13.89 -22.37 -7.39
CA LYS A 418 -14.88 -23.38 -7.77
C LYS A 418 -16.15 -22.70 -8.26
N SER A 419 -16.64 -23.13 -9.42
CA SER A 419 -17.80 -22.54 -10.10
C SER A 419 -19.08 -22.69 -9.28
N ARG A 420 -20.05 -21.80 -9.52
CA ARG A 420 -21.35 -21.86 -8.86
C ARG A 420 -22.02 -23.19 -9.10
N GLN A 421 -22.01 -23.66 -10.35
CA GLN A 421 -22.51 -24.98 -10.72
C GLN A 421 -21.90 -26.09 -9.84
N SER A 422 -20.56 -26.09 -9.67
CA SER A 422 -19.87 -27.12 -8.90
C SER A 422 -20.26 -27.11 -7.43
N ILE A 423 -20.34 -25.91 -6.84
CA ILE A 423 -20.78 -25.72 -5.46
C ILE A 423 -22.20 -26.25 -5.29
N TRP A 424 -23.13 -25.86 -6.16
CA TRP A 424 -24.53 -26.28 -6.08
C TRP A 424 -24.69 -27.79 -6.24
N GLN A 425 -24.03 -28.38 -7.24
CA GLN A 425 -24.10 -29.82 -7.47
C GLN A 425 -23.48 -30.62 -6.31
N SER A 426 -22.35 -30.16 -5.76
CA SER A 426 -21.76 -30.77 -4.56
C SER A 426 -22.66 -30.61 -3.33
N ALA A 427 -23.48 -29.57 -3.29
CA ALA A 427 -24.51 -29.37 -2.27
C ALA A 427 -25.81 -30.16 -2.50
N GLY A 428 -25.84 -31.06 -3.50
CA GLY A 428 -26.97 -31.94 -3.78
C GLY A 428 -28.01 -31.34 -4.74
N VAL A 429 -27.69 -30.26 -5.47
CA VAL A 429 -28.54 -29.77 -6.56
C VAL A 429 -28.37 -30.66 -7.79
N PRO A 430 -29.46 -31.23 -8.34
CA PRO A 430 -29.39 -31.99 -9.59
C PRO A 430 -28.86 -31.15 -10.77
N GLU A 431 -28.24 -31.80 -11.75
CA GLU A 431 -27.64 -31.13 -12.92
C GLU A 431 -28.67 -30.31 -13.70
N GLU A 432 -29.89 -30.83 -13.85
CA GLU A 432 -31.01 -30.17 -14.54
C GLU A 432 -31.47 -28.87 -13.86
N LEU A 433 -31.19 -28.70 -12.57
CA LEU A 433 -31.49 -27.49 -11.79
C LEU A 433 -30.27 -26.57 -11.64
N SER A 434 -29.12 -26.97 -12.17
CA SER A 434 -27.86 -26.20 -12.12
C SER A 434 -27.22 -26.07 -13.52
N PRO A 435 -27.95 -25.53 -14.53
CA PRO A 435 -27.43 -25.48 -15.89
C PRO A 435 -26.25 -24.52 -16.02
N PHE A 436 -25.10 -25.04 -16.49
CA PHE A 436 -23.83 -24.31 -16.61
C PHE A 436 -23.96 -22.95 -17.31
N ASN A 437 -24.79 -22.88 -18.34
CA ASN A 437 -24.97 -21.65 -19.12
C ASN A 437 -25.47 -20.48 -18.27
N THR A 438 -26.38 -20.71 -17.32
CA THR A 438 -26.97 -19.63 -16.51
C THR A 438 -26.27 -19.48 -15.16
N THR A 439 -25.74 -20.57 -14.60
CA THR A 439 -25.00 -20.50 -13.32
C THR A 439 -23.66 -19.81 -13.49
N ASP A 440 -22.99 -19.99 -14.64
CA ASP A 440 -21.60 -19.56 -14.84
C ASP A 440 -21.31 -18.99 -16.25
N ARG A 441 -21.46 -19.75 -17.34
CA ARG A 441 -20.90 -19.40 -18.68
C ARG A 441 -21.36 -18.05 -19.23
N LEU A 442 -22.65 -17.74 -19.10
CA LEU A 442 -23.24 -16.48 -19.58
C LEU A 442 -23.52 -15.50 -18.43
N ASN A 443 -23.08 -15.84 -17.22
CA ASN A 443 -23.32 -15.05 -16.04
C ASN A 443 -22.20 -14.01 -15.86
N ALA A 444 -22.31 -12.93 -16.61
CA ALA A 444 -21.36 -11.82 -16.59
C ALA A 444 -21.46 -10.94 -15.31
N SER A 445 -22.06 -11.43 -14.23
CA SER A 445 -22.25 -10.65 -13.00
C SER A 445 -21.48 -11.15 -11.79
N ILE A 446 -20.84 -12.32 -11.89
CA ILE A 446 -20.31 -13.01 -10.72
C ILE A 446 -19.02 -12.36 -10.22
N CYS A 447 -18.04 -12.16 -11.09
CA CYS A 447 -16.80 -11.49 -10.72
C CYS A 447 -17.08 -10.03 -10.37
N ARG A 448 -17.99 -9.37 -11.09
CA ARG A 448 -18.53 -8.05 -10.78
C ARG A 448 -19.08 -7.97 -9.35
N ALA A 449 -19.87 -8.95 -8.91
CA ALA A 449 -20.43 -8.96 -7.56
C ALA A 449 -19.34 -9.02 -6.47
N VAL A 450 -18.29 -9.81 -6.70
CA VAL A 450 -17.13 -9.86 -5.78
C VAL A 450 -16.40 -8.52 -5.76
N ASN A 451 -16.18 -7.90 -6.92
CA ASN A 451 -15.52 -6.59 -7.02
C ASN A 451 -16.36 -5.47 -6.40
N ALA A 452 -17.69 -5.53 -6.54
CA ALA A 452 -18.62 -4.60 -5.91
C ALA A 452 -18.58 -4.75 -4.39
N ALA A 453 -18.49 -5.98 -3.87
CA ALA A 453 -18.32 -6.21 -2.45
C ALA A 453 -16.99 -5.65 -1.92
N ALA A 454 -15.90 -5.74 -2.69
CA ALA A 454 -14.60 -5.18 -2.28
C ALA A 454 -14.65 -3.65 -2.22
N TYR A 455 -15.28 -3.02 -3.21
CA TYR A 455 -15.44 -1.57 -3.22
C TYR A 455 -16.39 -1.08 -2.11
N GLN A 456 -17.50 -1.79 -1.91
CA GLN A 456 -18.45 -1.49 -0.83
C GLN A 456 -17.80 -1.64 0.55
N TRP A 457 -17.04 -2.71 0.77
CA TRP A 457 -16.27 -2.88 2.00
C TRP A 457 -15.36 -1.67 2.23
N ALA A 458 -14.63 -1.23 1.21
CA ALA A 458 -13.72 -0.08 1.33
C ALA A 458 -14.47 1.22 1.64
N LEU A 459 -15.64 1.47 1.05
CA LEU A 459 -16.48 2.63 1.38
C LEU A 459 -16.98 2.59 2.83
N GLU A 460 -17.31 1.41 3.35
CA GLU A 460 -17.80 1.21 4.72
C GLU A 460 -16.68 1.31 5.77
N HIS A 461 -15.44 0.99 5.41
CA HIS A 461 -14.30 0.93 6.33
C HIS A 461 -13.34 2.12 6.18
N ALA A 462 -13.46 2.92 5.12
CA ALA A 462 -12.74 4.18 5.00
C ALA A 462 -13.05 5.10 6.19
N GLY A 463 -12.03 5.79 6.69
CA GLY A 463 -12.19 6.80 7.74
C GLY A 463 -13.20 7.86 7.31
N ALA A 464 -13.99 8.36 8.26
CA ALA A 464 -15.12 9.24 7.98
C ALA A 464 -14.73 10.48 7.16
N GLU A 465 -13.59 11.09 7.46
CA GLU A 465 -13.05 12.26 6.75
C GLU A 465 -12.61 11.92 5.32
N ALA A 466 -11.99 10.75 5.12
CA ALA A 466 -11.59 10.27 3.80
C ALA A 466 -12.80 9.93 2.93
N HIS A 467 -13.79 9.24 3.51
CA HIS A 467 -15.03 8.90 2.82
C HIS A 467 -15.81 10.16 2.42
N SER A 468 -16.05 11.09 3.36
CA SER A 468 -16.77 12.34 3.07
C SER A 468 -16.09 13.16 1.99
N ARG A 469 -14.75 13.21 1.99
CA ARG A 469 -13.97 13.86 0.95
C ARG A 469 -14.10 13.17 -0.40
N PHE A 470 -14.05 11.84 -0.43
CA PHE A 470 -14.22 11.06 -1.64
C PHE A 470 -15.62 11.22 -2.24
N GLU A 471 -16.68 11.27 -1.42
CA GLU A 471 -18.03 11.57 -1.92
C GLU A 471 -18.13 12.98 -2.53
N ALA A 472 -17.44 13.95 -1.92
CA ALA A 472 -17.50 15.34 -2.36
C ALA A 472 -16.69 15.62 -3.63
N LEU A 473 -15.52 14.99 -3.78
CA LEU A 473 -14.52 15.35 -4.79
C LEU A 473 -14.13 14.20 -5.72
N GLY A 474 -14.36 12.96 -5.29
CA GLY A 474 -13.82 11.77 -5.91
C GLY A 474 -14.54 11.32 -7.18
N THR A 475 -13.84 10.52 -7.98
CA THR A 475 -14.41 9.79 -9.11
C THR A 475 -14.80 8.39 -8.65
N ALA A 476 -16.10 8.05 -8.68
CA ALA A 476 -16.57 6.73 -8.23
C ALA A 476 -16.14 5.58 -9.17
N LEU A 477 -15.95 4.39 -8.60
CA LEU A 477 -15.84 3.16 -9.38
C LEU A 477 -17.25 2.63 -9.67
N ARG A 478 -17.52 2.28 -10.93
CA ARG A 478 -18.75 1.61 -11.34
C ARG A 478 -18.40 0.21 -11.84
N LEU A 479 -18.80 -0.81 -11.08
CA LEU A 479 -18.53 -2.20 -11.44
C LEU A 479 -19.52 -2.61 -12.54
N VAL A 480 -19.02 -2.81 -13.76
CA VAL A 480 -19.83 -3.16 -14.94
C VAL A 480 -19.77 -4.67 -15.21
N GLU A 481 -20.54 -5.15 -16.19
CA GLU A 481 -20.58 -6.57 -16.55
C GLU A 481 -19.18 -7.11 -16.87
N ASP A 482 -18.95 -8.35 -16.46
CA ASP A 482 -17.74 -9.12 -16.68
C ASP A 482 -17.55 -9.43 -18.17
N THR A 483 -16.30 -9.50 -18.61
CA THR A 483 -15.95 -9.75 -20.01
C THR A 483 -15.48 -11.18 -20.19
N TRP A 484 -16.09 -11.93 -21.12
CA TRP A 484 -15.69 -13.31 -21.38
C TRP A 484 -14.29 -13.36 -22.01
N SER A 485 -13.39 -14.12 -21.38
CA SER A 485 -12.07 -14.48 -21.90
C SER A 485 -12.12 -15.82 -22.63
N SER A 486 -11.58 -15.86 -23.84
CA SER A 486 -11.54 -17.06 -24.67
C SER A 486 -10.46 -18.07 -24.23
N ILE A 487 -10.47 -19.26 -24.84
CA ILE A 487 -9.31 -20.15 -24.83
C ILE A 487 -8.54 -19.92 -26.13
N GLY A 488 -7.30 -19.48 -26.03
CA GLY A 488 -6.40 -19.31 -27.17
C GLY A 488 -5.68 -20.62 -27.51
N ILE A 489 -4.84 -20.58 -28.55
CA ILE A 489 -4.08 -21.75 -29.03
C ILE A 489 -3.09 -22.26 -27.97
N THR A 490 -2.59 -21.37 -27.10
CA THR A 490 -1.59 -21.68 -26.06
C THR A 490 -2.18 -21.86 -24.66
N GLY A 491 -3.52 -21.90 -24.52
CA GLY A 491 -4.21 -22.02 -23.23
C GLY A 491 -5.23 -20.89 -22.98
N PRO A 492 -5.82 -20.82 -21.77
CA PRO A 492 -6.82 -19.81 -21.43
C PRO A 492 -6.27 -18.38 -21.57
N THR A 493 -6.90 -17.53 -22.40
CA THR A 493 -6.44 -16.13 -22.57
C THR A 493 -6.65 -15.30 -21.32
N TRP A 494 -7.57 -15.72 -20.44
CA TRP A 494 -7.82 -15.13 -19.13
C TRP A 494 -6.55 -14.91 -18.30
N ILE A 495 -5.54 -15.78 -18.43
CA ILE A 495 -4.27 -15.63 -17.71
C ILE A 495 -3.63 -14.27 -18.05
N HIS A 496 -3.78 -13.80 -19.28
CA HIS A 496 -3.15 -12.59 -19.81
C HIS A 496 -4.06 -11.36 -19.79
N ASP A 497 -5.39 -11.55 -19.81
CA ASP A 497 -6.34 -10.44 -19.72
C ASP A 497 -6.27 -9.78 -18.32
N GLU A 498 -6.49 -8.47 -18.25
CA GLU A 498 -6.38 -7.69 -17.00
C GLU A 498 -7.72 -7.07 -16.61
N LEU A 499 -7.93 -6.85 -15.30
CA LEU A 499 -9.01 -6.01 -14.80
C LEU A 499 -8.94 -4.64 -15.48
N THR A 500 -10.01 -4.24 -16.17
CA THR A 500 -10.00 -2.99 -16.95
C THR A 500 -10.62 -1.86 -16.15
N PHE A 501 -10.03 -0.67 -16.23
CA PHE A 501 -10.55 0.54 -15.60
C PHE A 501 -10.71 1.61 -16.70
N THR A 502 -11.95 1.87 -17.09
CA THR A 502 -12.27 2.71 -18.26
C THR A 502 -12.94 4.01 -17.82
N PRO A 503 -12.41 5.19 -18.17
CA PRO A 503 -13.10 6.47 -17.96
C PRO A 503 -14.50 6.47 -18.55
N SER A 504 -15.47 6.93 -17.77
CA SER A 504 -16.87 7.00 -18.19
C SER A 504 -17.59 8.15 -17.49
N SER A 505 -18.89 8.26 -17.71
CA SER A 505 -19.73 9.22 -17.00
C SER A 505 -21.06 8.61 -16.54
N ASP A 506 -21.61 9.19 -15.48
CA ASP A 506 -22.93 8.89 -14.97
C ASP A 506 -23.67 10.19 -14.65
N GLY A 507 -24.73 10.50 -15.39
CA GLY A 507 -25.45 11.77 -15.25
C GLY A 507 -24.58 13.02 -15.41
N GLY A 508 -23.49 12.92 -16.19
CA GLY A 508 -22.51 14.00 -16.38
C GLY A 508 -21.42 14.09 -15.31
N ARG A 509 -21.45 13.23 -14.28
CA ARG A 509 -20.36 13.09 -13.31
C ARG A 509 -19.32 12.08 -13.81
N PRO A 510 -18.02 12.32 -13.60
CA PRO A 510 -16.99 11.35 -13.98
C PRO A 510 -17.10 10.09 -13.11
N VAL A 511 -17.01 8.93 -13.75
CA VAL A 511 -16.87 7.62 -13.09
C VAL A 511 -15.81 6.80 -13.81
N VAL A 512 -15.37 5.70 -13.21
CA VAL A 512 -14.50 4.71 -13.85
C VAL A 512 -15.19 3.36 -13.86
N ASP A 513 -15.47 2.85 -15.06
CA ASP A 513 -16.05 1.54 -15.28
C ASP A 513 -14.99 0.47 -15.04
N VAL A 514 -15.25 -0.44 -14.10
CA VAL A 514 -14.37 -1.57 -13.78
C VAL A 514 -15.03 -2.85 -14.29
N ALA A 515 -14.38 -3.53 -15.23
CA ALA A 515 -14.86 -4.79 -15.81
C ALA A 515 -13.84 -5.90 -15.58
N ALA A 516 -14.30 -7.06 -15.13
CA ALA A 516 -13.44 -8.22 -14.89
C ALA A 516 -13.49 -9.22 -16.04
N PRO A 517 -12.35 -9.54 -16.66
CA PRO A 517 -12.24 -10.73 -17.48
C PRO A 517 -12.53 -11.99 -16.67
N TYR A 518 -13.37 -12.87 -17.22
CA TYR A 518 -13.71 -14.15 -16.62
C TYR A 518 -13.67 -15.30 -17.62
N PHE A 519 -13.43 -16.50 -17.10
CA PHE A 519 -13.51 -17.74 -17.85
C PHE A 519 -14.15 -18.79 -16.94
N ALA A 520 -14.97 -19.67 -17.49
CA ALA A 520 -15.62 -20.72 -16.70
C ALA A 520 -15.62 -22.05 -17.44
N THR A 521 -15.63 -23.14 -16.67
CA THR A 521 -15.67 -24.51 -17.19
C THR A 521 -16.81 -25.27 -16.55
N GLU A 522 -17.51 -26.06 -17.37
CA GLU A 522 -18.63 -26.89 -16.94
C GLU A 522 -18.15 -27.94 -15.93
N ASN A 523 -18.95 -28.17 -14.90
CA ASN A 523 -18.69 -29.25 -13.96
C ASN A 523 -19.06 -30.61 -14.57
N LYS A 524 -18.27 -31.64 -14.29
CA LYS A 524 -18.52 -33.00 -14.74
C LYS A 524 -18.22 -33.98 -13.61
N ASN A 525 -19.01 -35.05 -13.51
CA ASN A 525 -18.82 -36.11 -12.52
C ASN A 525 -18.57 -35.61 -11.08
N LEU A 526 -19.18 -34.49 -10.68
CA LEU A 526 -18.93 -33.86 -9.38
C LEU A 526 -17.43 -33.64 -9.08
N GLY A 527 -16.65 -33.29 -10.11
CA GLY A 527 -15.21 -33.09 -10.02
C GLY A 527 -14.36 -34.36 -9.96
N ASP A 528 -14.96 -35.56 -10.04
CA ASP A 528 -14.23 -36.83 -10.15
C ASP A 528 -13.77 -37.06 -11.60
N VAL A 529 -12.76 -36.27 -11.98
CA VAL A 529 -12.08 -36.35 -13.27
C VAL A 529 -10.58 -36.29 -13.03
N ILE A 530 -9.81 -36.74 -14.03
CA ILE A 530 -8.36 -36.57 -14.01
C ILE A 530 -8.02 -35.07 -14.04
N TYR A 531 -6.93 -34.68 -13.36
CA TYR A 531 -6.53 -33.27 -13.21
C TYR A 531 -6.28 -32.50 -14.52
N LEU A 532 -6.05 -33.22 -15.63
CA LEU A 532 -5.91 -32.63 -16.97
C LEU A 532 -7.23 -32.09 -17.52
N GLU A 533 -8.37 -32.57 -16.99
CA GLU A 533 -9.68 -32.03 -17.30
C GLU A 533 -9.98 -30.84 -16.38
N THR A 534 -9.96 -29.65 -16.95
CA THR A 534 -10.38 -28.45 -16.25
C THR A 534 -11.91 -28.40 -16.16
N VAL A 535 -12.48 -28.86 -15.04
CA VAL A 535 -13.95 -28.90 -14.85
C VAL A 535 -14.38 -28.13 -13.61
N GLY A 536 -15.51 -27.46 -13.73
CA GLY A 536 -16.17 -26.84 -12.57
C GLY A 536 -15.40 -25.66 -11.97
N TYR A 537 -14.67 -24.91 -12.78
CA TYR A 537 -13.91 -23.73 -12.36
C TYR A 537 -14.55 -22.44 -12.86
N HIS A 538 -14.38 -21.39 -12.08
CA HIS A 538 -14.71 -20.03 -12.48
C HIS A 538 -13.53 -19.12 -12.13
N TYR A 539 -12.97 -18.50 -13.14
CA TYR A 539 -11.76 -17.71 -13.05
C TYR A 539 -12.13 -16.23 -13.08
N CYS A 540 -11.68 -15.46 -12.09
CA CYS A 540 -12.03 -14.05 -11.95
C CYS A 540 -10.79 -13.18 -11.79
N LYS A 541 -10.79 -12.00 -12.43
CA LYS A 541 -9.91 -10.88 -12.06
C LYS A 541 -10.61 -10.06 -11.00
N LEU A 542 -10.03 -10.03 -9.80
CA LEU A 542 -10.67 -9.39 -8.65
C LEU A 542 -9.97 -8.08 -8.27
N LEU A 543 -10.78 -7.08 -7.92
CA LEU A 543 -10.38 -5.89 -7.18
C LEU A 543 -10.21 -6.27 -5.71
N SER A 544 -9.07 -5.95 -5.11
CA SER A 544 -8.87 -6.15 -3.67
C SER A 544 -9.48 -5.01 -2.86
N PRO A 545 -9.84 -5.26 -1.58
CA PRO A 545 -10.18 -4.18 -0.65
C PRO A 545 -9.09 -3.12 -0.52
N ALA A 546 -7.81 -3.51 -0.52
CA ALA A 546 -6.69 -2.57 -0.45
C ALA A 546 -6.61 -1.63 -1.66
N ARG A 547 -6.86 -2.15 -2.87
CA ARG A 547 -6.88 -1.33 -4.09
C ARG A 547 -8.08 -0.39 -4.12
N ALA A 548 -9.22 -0.83 -3.60
CA ALA A 548 -10.39 0.02 -3.43
C ALA A 548 -10.15 1.14 -2.39
N MET A 549 -9.47 0.84 -1.27
CA MET A 549 -9.06 1.87 -0.29
C MET A 549 -8.07 2.87 -0.91
N GLU A 550 -7.07 2.41 -1.65
CA GLU A 550 -6.15 3.28 -2.41
C GLU A 550 -6.90 4.22 -3.35
N TRP A 551 -7.97 3.73 -3.98
CA TRP A 551 -8.82 4.54 -4.83
C TRP A 551 -9.55 5.66 -4.08
N ILE A 552 -10.15 5.32 -2.94
CA ILE A 552 -10.90 6.27 -2.11
C ILE A 552 -9.98 7.36 -1.54
N TYR A 553 -8.78 6.98 -1.09
CA TYR A 553 -7.87 7.90 -0.42
C TYR A 553 -6.98 8.70 -1.37
N VAL A 554 -6.67 8.18 -2.57
CA VAL A 554 -5.69 8.79 -3.48
C VAL A 554 -6.17 8.84 -4.92
N ASP A 555 -6.25 7.69 -5.61
CA ASP A 555 -6.35 7.67 -7.07
C ASP A 555 -7.64 8.35 -7.58
N GLY A 556 -8.75 8.14 -6.88
CA GLY A 556 -10.03 8.74 -7.21
C GLY A 556 -10.14 10.23 -6.91
N LEU A 557 -9.21 10.81 -6.14
CA LEU A 557 -9.20 12.24 -5.77
C LEU A 557 -8.41 13.12 -6.75
N TYR A 558 -7.63 12.54 -7.67
CA TYR A 558 -6.90 13.35 -8.63
C TYR A 558 -7.83 14.05 -9.64
N PRO A 559 -7.52 15.30 -10.03
CA PRO A 559 -8.14 15.93 -11.18
C PRO A 559 -7.91 15.05 -12.43
N ASN A 560 -8.99 14.55 -13.03
CA ASN A 560 -8.96 13.57 -14.12
C ASN A 560 -8.39 12.19 -13.72
N ALA A 561 -8.76 11.67 -12.54
CA ALA A 561 -8.47 10.30 -12.09
C ALA A 561 -8.59 9.28 -13.24
N SER A 562 -9.64 9.38 -14.04
CA SER A 562 -9.88 8.53 -15.21
C SER A 562 -8.76 8.58 -16.26
N ALA A 563 -8.21 9.76 -16.57
CA ALA A 563 -7.10 9.89 -17.53
C ALA A 563 -5.76 9.37 -16.98
N ARG A 564 -5.58 9.43 -15.65
CA ARG A 564 -4.37 8.92 -14.97
C ARG A 564 -4.31 7.41 -14.91
N VAL A 565 -5.45 6.77 -14.66
CA VAL A 565 -5.59 5.31 -14.75
C VAL A 565 -5.11 4.80 -16.11
N MET A 566 -5.54 5.45 -17.19
CA MET A 566 -5.12 5.07 -18.55
C MET A 566 -3.60 5.19 -18.74
N MET A 567 -2.95 6.22 -18.18
CA MET A 567 -1.48 6.39 -18.28
C MET A 567 -0.70 5.38 -17.42
N ALA A 568 -1.17 5.07 -16.21
CA ALA A 568 -0.55 4.07 -15.34
C ALA A 568 -0.64 2.66 -15.97
N MET A 569 -1.79 2.32 -16.55
CA MET A 569 -2.01 1.04 -17.22
C MET A 569 -1.23 0.92 -18.54
N ALA A 570 -1.10 2.00 -19.32
CA ALA A 570 -0.31 1.99 -20.54
C ALA A 570 1.20 1.80 -20.28
N ARG A 571 1.73 2.34 -19.18
CA ARG A 571 3.14 2.16 -18.79
C ARG A 571 3.46 0.73 -18.34
N ALA A 572 2.51 0.03 -17.73
CA ALA A 572 2.68 -1.34 -17.30
C ALA A 572 2.64 -2.37 -18.46
N ARG A 573 2.09 -1.99 -19.62
CA ARG A 573 1.98 -2.85 -20.82
C ARG A 573 3.22 -2.80 -21.73
N GLY A 574 4.18 -1.92 -21.45
CA GLY A 574 5.40 -1.73 -22.25
C GLY A 574 6.66 -2.38 -21.66
N GLY A 575 6.51 -3.31 -20.71
CA GLY A 575 7.61 -4.02 -20.04
C GLY A 575 7.87 -5.39 -20.62
#